data_AF-A0A6G1WXQ3-F1
#
_entry.id   AF-A0A6G1WXQ3-F1
#
_cell.length_a   1.000
_cell.length_b   1.000
_cell.length_c   1.000
_cell.angle_alpha   90.00
_cell.angle_beta   90.00
_cell.angle_gamma   90.00
#
_symmetry.space_group_name_H-M   'P 1'
#
loop_
_entity.id
_entity.type
_entity.pdbx_description
1 polymer ?
#
loop_
_entity_poly.entity_id
_entity_poly.type
_entity_poly.pdbx_seq_one_letter_code
_entity_poly.pdbx_strand_id
1 'polypeptide(L)'
;MKIKERPEHIYTDGLQAYRAGFKWTFYSSGAELVQNVGINSRVTNNMVERLHGTLKDRLKVTRGLENAEEMLKGWFVHYNFIRPHQSLDGKTPAEVAGINLNINDGWGDLIELATRYKTSLI
;
A
#
# COMPACT_ATOMS: atom_id res chain seq x y z
N MET A 1 13.68 4.39 2.51
CA MET A 1 12.44 4.81 3.19
C MET A 1 12.49 4.26 4.61
N LYS A 2 12.80 5.09 5.61
CA LYS A 2 12.74 4.65 7.02
C LYS A 2 11.28 4.78 7.46
N ILE A 3 10.65 3.66 7.83
CA ILE A 3 9.34 3.64 8.49
C ILE A 3 9.47 4.53 9.73
N LYS A 4 8.72 5.63 9.78
CA LYS A 4 8.90 6.67 10.81
C LYS A 4 8.45 6.17 12.19
N GLU A 5 7.47 5.28 12.24
CA GLU A 5 6.96 4.64 13.47
C GLU A 5 6.55 3.18 13.20
N ARG A 6 6.91 2.29 14.12
CA ARG A 6 6.50 0.87 14.04
C ARG A 6 5.02 0.75 14.36
N PRO A 7 4.27 -0.13 13.68
CA PRO A 7 2.86 -0.32 13.99
C PRO A 7 2.70 -0.89 15.40
N GLU A 8 1.80 -0.33 16.20
CA GLU A 8 1.46 -0.83 17.52
C GLU A 8 0.55 -2.07 17.46
N HIS A 9 -0.32 -2.13 16.45
CA HIS A 9 -1.28 -3.22 16.27
C HIS A 9 -1.28 -3.70 14.82
N ILE A 10 -1.33 -5.02 14.63
CA ILE A 10 -1.54 -5.67 13.35
C ILE A 10 -2.85 -6.44 13.42
N TYR A 11 -3.80 -6.07 12.56
CA TYR A 11 -5.12 -6.68 12.49
C TYR A 11 -5.16 -7.70 11.35
N THR A 12 -5.59 -8.93 11.63
CA THR A 12 -5.71 -10.00 10.63
C THR A 12 -7.00 -10.80 10.78
N ASP A 13 -7.30 -11.62 9.78
CA ASP A 13 -8.28 -12.69 9.93
C ASP A 13 -7.79 -13.78 10.92
N GLY A 14 -8.61 -14.81 11.11
CA GLY A 14 -8.37 -15.91 12.06
C GLY A 14 -7.36 -16.98 11.61
N LEU A 15 -6.73 -16.84 10.44
CA LEU A 15 -5.83 -17.85 9.90
C LEU A 15 -4.56 -17.99 10.76
N GLN A 16 -4.20 -19.23 11.09
CA GLN A 16 -3.06 -19.52 11.97
C GLN A 16 -1.71 -19.11 11.36
N ALA A 17 -1.61 -19.05 10.03
CA ALA A 17 -0.38 -18.66 9.32
C ALA A 17 0.12 -17.26 9.74
N TYR A 18 -0.79 -16.33 10.08
CA TYR A 18 -0.42 -15.00 10.53
C TYR A 18 0.34 -15.01 11.86
N ARG A 19 0.12 -15.99 12.74
CA ARG A 19 0.87 -16.09 14.01
C ARG A 19 2.35 -16.31 13.76
N ALA A 20 2.67 -17.21 12.83
CA ALA A 20 4.06 -17.51 12.47
C ALA A 20 4.71 -16.29 11.80
N GLY A 21 4.06 -15.70 10.79
CA GLY A 21 4.58 -14.54 10.08
C GLY A 21 4.75 -13.31 10.99
N PHE A 22 3.80 -13.08 11.90
CA PHE A 22 3.87 -12.01 12.89
C PHE A 22 5.06 -12.21 13.83
N LYS A 23 5.23 -13.42 14.38
CA LYS A 23 6.38 -13.72 15.24
C LYS A 23 7.71 -13.56 14.49
N TRP A 24 7.79 -13.87 13.21
CA TRP A 24 9.04 -13.69 12.47
C TRP A 24 9.37 -12.21 12.20
N THR A 25 8.33 -11.39 11.99
CA THR A 25 8.51 -9.99 11.52
C THR A 25 8.49 -8.97 12.66
N PHE A 26 7.65 -9.20 13.67
CA PHE A 26 7.27 -8.21 14.68
C PHE A 26 7.62 -8.62 16.12
N TYR A 27 8.29 -9.75 16.33
CA TYR A 27 8.60 -10.25 17.69
C TYR A 27 9.30 -9.25 18.60
N SER A 28 10.22 -8.44 18.06
CA SER A 28 10.94 -7.41 18.81
C SER A 28 10.38 -5.99 18.61
N SER A 29 9.23 -5.86 17.96
CA SER A 29 8.65 -4.55 17.61
C SER A 29 7.80 -3.95 18.72
N GLY A 30 7.32 -4.76 19.68
CA GLY A 30 6.32 -4.35 20.66
C GLY A 30 4.89 -4.31 20.12
N ALA A 31 4.69 -4.66 18.84
CA ALA A 31 3.37 -4.71 18.23
C ALA A 31 2.52 -5.85 18.83
N GLU A 32 1.20 -5.68 18.81
CA GLU A 32 0.20 -6.70 19.16
C GLU A 32 -0.47 -7.26 17.89
N LEU A 33 -0.63 -8.59 17.84
CA LEU A 33 -1.42 -9.24 16.79
C LEU A 33 -2.87 -9.41 17.26
N VAL A 34 -3.79 -8.74 16.59
CA VAL A 34 -5.23 -8.88 16.81
C VAL A 34 -5.84 -9.70 15.68
N GLN A 35 -6.28 -10.92 16.00
CA GLN A 35 -6.87 -11.86 15.04
C GLN A 35 -8.40 -11.91 15.15
N ASN A 36 -9.03 -12.61 14.19
CA ASN A 36 -10.49 -12.78 14.10
C ASN A 36 -11.24 -11.46 13.88
N VAL A 37 -10.59 -10.53 13.19
CA VAL A 37 -11.20 -9.28 12.75
C VAL A 37 -12.20 -9.63 11.64
N GLY A 38 -13.50 -9.47 11.93
CA GLY A 38 -14.61 -9.84 11.07
C GLY A 38 -15.65 -8.71 10.95
N ILE A 39 -16.80 -8.99 10.34
CA ILE A 39 -17.84 -7.99 10.08
C ILE A 39 -18.40 -7.39 11.39
N ASN A 40 -18.40 -8.17 12.48
CA ASN A 40 -18.93 -7.77 13.79
C ASN A 40 -17.87 -7.19 14.75
N SER A 41 -16.60 -7.06 14.35
CA SER A 41 -15.57 -6.49 15.22
C SER A 41 -15.45 -4.97 15.07
N ARG A 42 -14.99 -4.29 16.13
CA ARG A 42 -14.78 -2.82 16.15
C ARG A 42 -13.81 -2.32 15.08
N VAL A 43 -12.90 -3.20 14.64
CA VAL A 43 -12.00 -2.99 13.51
C VAL A 43 -12.46 -3.93 12.40
N THR A 44 -12.43 -3.50 11.13
CA THR A 44 -12.94 -4.28 10.00
C THR A 44 -11.86 -4.41 8.92
N ASN A 45 -11.85 -5.52 8.18
CA ASN A 45 -10.91 -5.74 7.07
C ASN A 45 -11.29 -4.99 5.77
N ASN A 46 -12.33 -4.15 5.81
CA ASN A 46 -12.90 -3.45 4.66
C ASN A 46 -11.87 -2.66 3.84
N MET A 47 -10.86 -2.03 4.48
CA MET A 47 -9.82 -1.30 3.75
C MET A 47 -8.97 -2.22 2.88
N VAL A 48 -8.54 -3.36 3.42
CA VAL A 48 -7.73 -4.36 2.71
C VAL A 48 -8.57 -5.01 1.60
N GLU A 49 -9.84 -5.31 1.87
CA GLU A 49 -10.77 -5.83 0.86
C GLU A 49 -10.96 -4.85 -0.30
N ARG A 50 -11.09 -3.56 -0.01
CA ARG A 50 -11.23 -2.51 -1.04
C ARG A 50 -9.96 -2.36 -1.86
N LEU A 51 -8.79 -2.43 -1.23
CA LEU A 51 -7.49 -2.48 -1.93
C LEU A 51 -7.44 -3.68 -2.89
N HIS A 52 -7.74 -4.88 -2.39
CA HIS A 52 -7.72 -6.10 -3.20
C HIS A 52 -8.75 -6.08 -4.34
N GLY A 53 -9.95 -5.54 -4.11
CA GLY A 53 -10.95 -5.37 -5.16
C GLY A 53 -10.43 -4.47 -6.29
N THR A 54 -9.89 -3.31 -5.93
CA THR A 54 -9.32 -2.35 -6.89
C THR A 54 -8.16 -2.96 -7.70
N LEU A 55 -7.30 -3.75 -7.04
CA LEU A 55 -6.22 -4.46 -7.72
C LEU A 55 -6.77 -5.52 -8.68
N LYS A 56 -7.72 -6.35 -8.25
CA LYS A 56 -8.33 -7.40 -9.09
C LYS A 56 -8.98 -6.82 -10.33
N ASP A 57 -9.67 -5.69 -10.22
CA ASP A 57 -10.28 -5.00 -11.35
C ASP A 57 -9.24 -4.55 -12.37
N ARG A 58 -8.09 -4.05 -11.90
CA ARG A 58 -6.97 -3.71 -12.78
C ARG A 58 -6.36 -4.95 -13.44
N LEU A 59 -6.07 -5.97 -12.64
CA LEU A 59 -5.45 -7.22 -13.11
C LEU A 59 -6.35 -7.96 -14.12
N LYS A 60 -7.66 -7.84 -14.00
CA LYS A 60 -8.62 -8.46 -14.91
C LYS A 60 -8.46 -7.95 -16.35
N VAL A 61 -8.21 -6.65 -16.52
CA VAL A 61 -8.08 -6.01 -17.84
C VAL A 61 -6.69 -6.25 -18.43
N THR A 62 -5.67 -6.45 -17.60
CA THR A 62 -4.27 -6.63 -18.02
C THR A 62 -3.85 -8.09 -18.15
N ARG A 63 -4.81 -9.03 -18.20
CA ARG A 63 -4.54 -10.45 -18.44
C ARG A 63 -3.86 -10.63 -19.80
N GLY A 64 -2.72 -11.34 -19.82
CA GLY A 64 -1.95 -11.60 -21.04
C GLY A 64 -0.64 -10.81 -21.17
N LEU A 65 -0.32 -9.94 -20.19
CA LEU A 65 1.02 -9.36 -20.09
C LEU A 65 1.98 -10.33 -19.40
N GLU A 66 3.17 -10.52 -19.97
CA GLU A 66 4.17 -11.49 -19.50
C GLU A 66 4.82 -11.08 -18.16
N ASN A 67 4.90 -9.77 -17.87
CA ASN A 67 5.62 -9.24 -16.71
C ASN A 67 4.68 -8.79 -15.58
N ALA A 68 4.10 -9.75 -14.85
CA ALA A 68 3.17 -9.47 -13.75
C ALA A 68 3.78 -8.62 -12.62
N GLU A 69 5.07 -8.80 -12.33
CA GLU A 69 5.77 -8.09 -11.25
C GLU A 69 5.91 -6.59 -11.54
N GLU A 70 6.37 -6.23 -12.75
CA GLU A 70 6.55 -4.83 -13.15
C GLU A 70 5.22 -4.08 -13.16
N MET A 71 4.17 -4.74 -13.67
CA MET A 71 2.82 -4.21 -13.65
C MET A 71 2.33 -3.97 -12.22
N LEU A 72 2.57 -4.91 -11.30
CA LEU A 72 2.17 -4.75 -9.90
C LEU A 72 2.90 -3.58 -9.24
N LYS A 73 4.21 -3.44 -9.48
CA LYS A 73 5.00 -2.29 -9.02
C LYS A 73 4.44 -0.97 -9.56
N GLY A 74 4.18 -0.88 -10.87
CA GLY A 74 3.59 0.30 -11.49
C GLY A 74 2.20 0.63 -10.94
N TRP A 75 1.39 -0.39 -10.66
CA TRP A 75 0.09 -0.20 -10.03
C TRP A 75 0.19 0.35 -8.61
N PHE A 76 1.10 -0.15 -7.78
CA PHE A 76 1.31 0.39 -6.43
C PHE A 76 1.82 1.83 -6.46
N VAL A 77 2.66 2.20 -7.42
CA VAL A 77 3.08 3.60 -7.62
C VAL A 77 1.87 4.46 -7.94
N HIS A 78 1.06 4.05 -8.91
CA HIS A 78 -0.16 4.78 -9.27
C HIS A 78 -1.14 4.92 -8.09
N TYR A 79 -1.38 3.83 -7.36
CA TYR A 79 -2.32 3.79 -6.23
C TYR A 79 -1.90 4.73 -5.10
N ASN A 80 -0.60 4.79 -4.78
CA ASN A 80 -0.08 5.55 -3.66
C ASN A 80 0.19 7.02 -3.98
N PHE A 81 0.57 7.37 -5.21
CA PHE A 81 1.09 8.70 -5.54
C PHE A 81 0.27 9.49 -6.57
N ILE A 82 -0.65 8.85 -7.31
CA ILE A 82 -1.41 9.51 -8.39
C ILE A 82 -2.92 9.44 -8.14
N ARG A 83 -3.42 8.28 -7.73
CA ARG A 83 -4.86 8.03 -7.65
C ARG A 83 -5.47 8.70 -6.41
N PRO A 84 -6.44 9.61 -6.55
CA PRO A 84 -7.18 10.16 -5.42
C PRO A 84 -8.14 9.12 -4.84
N HIS A 85 -8.36 9.15 -3.52
CA HIS A 85 -9.27 8.23 -2.83
C HIS A 85 -10.37 8.99 -2.10
N GLN A 86 -11.63 8.59 -2.34
CA GLN A 86 -12.78 9.21 -1.68
C GLN A 86 -12.75 9.06 -0.16
N SER A 87 -12.26 7.94 0.36
CA SER A 87 -12.10 7.71 1.81
C SER A 87 -11.01 8.56 2.45
N LEU A 88 -10.21 9.26 1.64
CA LEU A 88 -9.12 10.15 2.06
C LEU A 88 -9.39 11.59 1.60
N ASP A 89 -10.66 11.98 1.48
CA ASP A 89 -11.09 13.32 1.03
C ASP A 89 -10.47 13.76 -0.30
N GLY A 90 -10.31 12.82 -1.24
CA GLY A 90 -9.72 13.06 -2.55
C GLY A 90 -8.20 13.08 -2.58
N LYS A 91 -7.53 12.82 -1.45
CA LYS A 91 -6.06 12.73 -1.38
C LYS A 91 -5.55 11.33 -1.75
N THR A 92 -4.27 11.26 -2.05
CA THR A 92 -3.50 10.03 -2.24
C THR A 92 -3.00 9.48 -0.89
N PRO A 93 -2.73 8.16 -0.79
CA PRO A 93 -2.13 7.59 0.42
C PRO A 93 -0.79 8.22 0.78
N ALA A 94 0.03 8.59 -0.21
CA ALA A 94 1.29 9.28 0.01
C ALA A 94 1.09 10.65 0.68
N GLU A 95 0.12 11.45 0.21
CA GLU A 95 -0.18 12.76 0.81
C GLU A 95 -0.67 12.63 2.25
N VAL A 96 -1.53 11.66 2.54
CA VAL A 96 -2.00 11.38 3.91
C VAL A 96 -0.85 10.91 4.80
N ALA A 97 0.11 10.17 4.25
CA ALA A 97 1.35 9.80 4.95
C ALA A 97 2.36 10.95 5.09
N GLY A 98 2.02 12.17 4.64
CA GLY A 98 2.89 13.35 4.70
C GLY A 98 3.99 13.38 3.64
N ILE A 99 3.87 12.54 2.60
CA ILE A 99 4.77 12.51 1.45
C ILE A 99 4.13 13.35 0.34
N ASN A 100 4.45 14.64 0.30
CA ASN A 100 3.99 15.51 -0.77
C ASN A 100 5.09 15.70 -1.82
N LEU A 101 4.85 15.16 -3.02
CA LEU A 101 5.75 15.29 -4.18
C LEU A 101 5.31 16.40 -5.15
N ASN A 102 4.24 17.14 -4.85
CA ASN A 102 3.66 18.20 -5.69
C ASN A 102 3.38 17.73 -7.13
N ILE A 103 2.75 16.56 -7.27
CA ILE A 103 2.40 15.95 -8.56
C ILE A 103 1.11 16.60 -9.08
N ASN A 104 1.19 17.25 -10.25
CA ASN A 104 0.07 17.86 -10.96
C ASN A 104 -0.26 17.11 -12.26
N ASP A 105 0.75 16.69 -13.03
CA ASP A 105 0.61 15.98 -14.31
C ASP A 105 0.72 14.44 -14.16
N GLY A 106 0.47 13.94 -12.95
CA GLY A 106 0.44 12.51 -12.66
C GLY A 106 1.77 11.80 -12.96
N TRP A 107 1.77 10.95 -14.00
CA TRP A 107 2.94 10.17 -14.38
C TRP A 107 4.08 11.02 -14.95
N GLY A 108 3.78 12.14 -15.63
CA GLY A 108 4.80 13.02 -16.21
C GLY A 108 5.75 13.54 -15.12
N ASP A 109 5.17 14.17 -14.10
CA ASP A 109 5.93 14.69 -12.95
C ASP A 109 6.68 13.59 -12.20
N LEU A 110 6.08 12.41 -12.01
CA LEU A 110 6.75 11.29 -11.33
C LEU A 110 7.98 10.80 -12.10
N ILE A 111 7.87 10.67 -13.42
CA ILE A 111 8.99 10.26 -14.28
C ILE A 111 10.08 11.33 -14.29
N GLU A 112 9.68 12.60 -14.34
CA GLU A 112 10.61 13.72 -14.26
C GLU A 112 11.38 13.73 -12.93
N LEU A 113 10.67 13.62 -11.81
CA LEU A 113 11.27 13.53 -10.47
C LEU A 113 12.23 12.34 -10.39
N ALA A 114 11.79 11.15 -10.84
CA ALA A 114 12.62 9.95 -10.82
C ALA A 114 13.90 10.12 -11.65
N THR A 115 13.81 10.75 -12.81
CA THR A 115 14.96 11.05 -13.68
C THR A 115 15.94 12.00 -12.99
N ARG A 116 15.44 13.12 -12.46
CA ARG A 116 16.28 14.12 -11.77
C ARG A 116 17.03 13.51 -10.58
N TYR A 117 16.35 12.73 -9.73
CA TYR A 117 16.97 12.14 -8.54
C TYR A 117 17.90 10.97 -8.85
N LYS A 118 17.69 10.25 -9.97
CA LYS A 118 18.62 9.22 -10.44
C LYS A 118 19.95 9.82 -10.87
N THR A 119 19.93 10.98 -11.53
CA THR A 119 21.14 11.68 -11.97
C THR A 119 21.98 12.21 -10.80
N SER A 120 21.37 12.52 -9.65
CA SER A 120 22.10 12.97 -8.46
C SER A 120 22.75 11.86 -7.61
N LEU A 121 22.53 10.59 -7.96
CA LEU A 121 23.10 9.41 -7.28
C LEU A 121 24.23 8.75 -8.07
N ILE A 122 24.63 9.36 -9.20
CA ILE A 122 25.74 8.95 -10.08
C ILE A 122 26.76 10.07 -10.06
#